data_AF-A0A1H9WCA3-F1
#
_entry.id   AF-A0A1H9WCA3-F1
#
_cell.length_a   1.000
_cell.length_b   1.000
_cell.length_c   1.000
_cell.angle_alpha   90.00
_cell.angle_beta   90.00
_cell.angle_gamma   90.00
#
_symmetry.space_group_name_H-M   'P 1'
#
loop_
_entity.id
_entity.type
_entity.pdbx_description
1 polymer ?
#
loop_
_entity_poly.entity_id
_entity_poly.type
_entity_poly.pdbx_seq_one_letter_code
_entity_poly.pdbx_strand_id
1 'polypeptide(L)'
;MKVNNHDVKKKPFYKIRWFMVFTTLLIAAVLTGCNDEDAAQSEDNGKSNVSELNEQENEQNNSVNEADNNVNDSENKNNNADNDEGNNATEPTNEEAIEEEETAEEEAESNGEFENVIAGLDPSEVEDRIKSQAEDNWDGDYEMQVFVISNQTSAYSDLLALNIDSEVKETVLNNAFKDWTFDFEMVQFVYDNQMQAYDDIQALELDTEVKEQILEDAFNDWGDDFEMVLYVYENQLEAYEEINN
;
A
#
# COMPACT_ATOMS: atom_id res chain seq x y z
N MET A 1 47.78 -24.64 -21.49
CA MET A 1 47.04 -24.28 -20.27
C MET A 1 46.43 -22.91 -20.50
N LYS A 2 45.11 -22.82 -20.64
CA LYS A 2 44.39 -21.55 -20.68
C LYS A 2 43.87 -21.29 -19.26
N VAL A 3 44.27 -20.18 -18.67
CA VAL A 3 43.74 -19.69 -17.39
C VAL A 3 42.59 -18.77 -17.76
N ASN A 4 41.37 -19.15 -17.40
CA ASN A 4 40.20 -18.29 -17.51
C ASN A 4 40.17 -17.40 -16.26
N ASN A 5 40.35 -16.09 -16.45
CA ASN A 5 39.99 -15.11 -15.44
C ASN A 5 38.47 -15.01 -15.41
N HIS A 6 37.88 -15.34 -14.27
CA HIS A 6 36.48 -15.05 -13.99
C HIS A 6 36.44 -13.63 -13.41
N ASP A 7 35.89 -12.69 -14.17
CA ASP A 7 35.45 -11.40 -13.64
C ASP A 7 34.30 -11.66 -12.67
N VAL A 8 34.57 -11.50 -11.38
CA VAL A 8 33.55 -11.53 -10.34
C VAL A 8 33.06 -10.09 -10.18
N LYS A 9 31.95 -9.76 -10.84
CA LYS A 9 31.18 -8.55 -10.52
C LYS A 9 30.81 -8.60 -9.04
N LYS A 10 31.46 -7.77 -8.22
CA LYS A 10 31.09 -7.61 -6.81
C LYS A 10 29.74 -6.92 -6.78
N LYS A 11 28.70 -7.65 -6.38
CA LYS A 11 27.40 -7.06 -6.09
C LYS A 11 27.56 -6.01 -4.99
N PRO A 12 26.97 -4.83 -5.12
CA PRO A 12 27.11 -3.81 -4.11
C PRO A 12 26.46 -4.23 -2.79
N PHE A 13 27.26 -4.20 -1.73
CA PHE A 13 26.93 -4.63 -0.37
C PHE A 13 25.95 -3.69 0.37
N TYR A 14 25.42 -2.66 -0.30
CA TYR A 14 24.62 -1.59 0.30
C TYR A 14 23.10 -1.85 0.27
N LYS A 15 22.58 -2.68 -0.66
CA LYS A 15 21.12 -2.90 -0.81
C LYS A 15 20.45 -3.60 0.40
N ILE A 16 21.21 -4.30 1.26
CA ILE A 16 20.62 -5.16 2.32
C ILE A 16 20.67 -4.50 3.72
N ARG A 17 21.54 -3.52 3.96
CA ARG A 17 21.75 -2.98 5.32
C ARG A 17 20.90 -1.75 5.66
N TRP A 18 20.26 -1.10 4.69
CA TRP A 18 19.40 0.05 4.95
C TRP A 18 18.01 -0.35 5.45
N PHE A 19 17.51 -1.53 5.06
CA PHE A 19 16.15 -2.00 5.37
C PHE A 19 15.92 -2.53 6.80
N MET A 20 16.96 -2.84 7.58
CA MET A 20 16.78 -3.19 9.01
C MET A 20 16.43 -1.98 9.91
N VAL A 21 16.47 -0.75 9.38
CA VAL A 21 16.10 0.46 10.14
C VAL A 21 14.62 0.85 9.91
N PHE A 22 14.01 0.44 8.79
CA PHE A 22 12.69 0.92 8.37
C PHE A 22 11.52 -0.01 8.70
N THR A 23 11.74 -1.30 8.94
CA THR A 23 10.69 -2.19 9.51
C THR A 23 10.30 -1.81 10.95
N THR A 24 10.96 -0.81 11.55
CA THR A 24 10.64 -0.23 12.86
C THR A 24 10.06 1.18 12.80
N LEU A 25 9.65 1.68 11.63
CA LEU A 25 9.23 3.09 11.48
C LEU A 25 7.85 3.26 10.83
N LEU A 26 6.90 2.41 11.22
CA LEU A 26 5.46 2.63 11.00
C LEU A 26 4.66 2.72 12.32
N ILE A 27 5.31 3.17 13.40
CA ILE A 27 4.67 3.66 14.63
C ILE A 27 5.45 4.89 15.15
N ALA A 28 5.47 5.99 14.39
CA ALA A 28 6.03 7.25 14.89
C ALA A 28 5.47 8.51 14.19
N ALA A 29 4.24 8.50 13.68
CA ALA A 29 3.65 9.67 13.00
C ALA A 29 2.24 10.03 13.49
N VAL A 30 2.03 10.09 14.81
CA VAL A 30 0.84 10.76 15.40
C VAL A 30 1.21 11.88 16.39
N LEU A 31 2.49 12.20 16.60
CA LEU A 31 2.87 13.26 17.54
C LEU A 31 3.99 14.15 17.00
N THR A 32 3.68 14.94 15.98
CA THR A 32 4.22 16.31 15.82
C THR A 32 3.65 16.92 14.55
N GLY A 33 2.68 17.83 14.72
CA GLY A 33 2.11 18.58 13.62
C GLY A 33 1.18 19.66 14.14
N CYS A 34 1.75 20.72 14.70
CA CYS A 34 1.20 22.09 14.64
C CYS A 34 2.32 23.05 15.04
N ASN A 35 2.93 23.68 14.03
CA ASN A 35 3.61 24.96 14.18
C ASN A 35 2.53 26.05 14.30
N ASP A 36 2.76 27.07 15.12
CA ASP A 36 3.02 28.41 14.60
C ASP A 36 3.59 29.33 15.68
N GLU A 37 4.50 30.18 15.20
CA GLU A 37 5.28 31.17 15.92
C GLU A 37 4.41 32.34 16.41
N ASP A 38 4.63 32.77 17.65
CA ASP A 38 4.50 34.18 18.02
C ASP A 38 5.61 34.54 19.01
N ALA A 39 6.38 35.55 18.64
CA ALA A 39 7.51 36.06 19.39
C ALA A 39 7.08 36.96 20.56
N ALA A 40 7.61 36.72 21.76
CA ALA A 40 8.41 37.68 22.55
C ALA A 40 8.37 37.43 24.08
N GLN A 41 9.58 37.36 24.65
CA GLN A 41 10.00 37.73 26.02
C GLN A 41 9.27 37.15 27.25
N SER A 42 10.00 36.37 28.06
CA SER A 42 10.66 36.84 29.31
C SER A 42 11.14 35.66 30.18
N GLU A 43 11.97 36.01 31.16
CA GLU A 43 12.83 35.17 32.00
C GLU A 43 12.10 34.28 33.04
N ASP A 44 12.88 33.35 33.60
CA ASP A 44 12.91 32.95 35.02
C ASP A 44 12.52 31.50 35.40
N ASN A 45 13.26 31.04 36.40
CA ASN A 45 13.47 29.74 37.03
C ASN A 45 12.20 28.99 37.51
N GLY A 46 12.34 27.68 37.74
CA GLY A 46 11.70 27.06 38.90
C GLY A 46 11.14 25.65 38.76
N LYS A 47 11.95 24.68 39.18
CA LYS A 47 11.63 23.46 39.94
C LYS A 47 10.17 23.25 40.42
N SER A 48 9.71 21.99 40.25
CA SER A 48 8.96 21.18 41.22
C SER A 48 7.43 21.11 41.16
N ASN A 49 6.96 19.89 40.85
CA ASN A 49 5.89 19.10 41.51
C ASN A 49 4.40 19.49 41.48
N VAL A 50 3.61 18.45 41.18
CA VAL A 50 2.40 17.94 41.89
C VAL A 50 1.00 18.37 41.39
N SER A 51 0.12 17.35 41.45
CA SER A 51 -1.36 17.35 41.56
C SER A 51 -2.14 17.78 40.32
N GLU A 52 -2.97 16.92 39.71
CA GLU A 52 -4.24 16.35 40.24
C GLU A 52 -5.25 17.45 40.55
N LEU A 53 -6.29 17.55 39.70
CA LEU A 53 -7.68 18.01 39.91
C LEU A 53 -8.28 18.35 38.51
N ASN A 54 -9.19 17.55 37.98
CA ASN A 54 -10.65 17.59 38.14
C ASN A 54 -11.33 18.90 37.67
N GLU A 55 -12.15 18.75 36.63
CA GLU A 55 -13.56 19.17 36.60
C GLU A 55 -13.87 20.68 36.46
N GLN A 56 -14.41 21.10 35.30
CA GLN A 56 -15.68 21.82 35.25
C GLN A 56 -16.26 21.99 33.82
N GLU A 57 -17.57 21.79 33.77
CA GLU A 57 -18.51 21.85 32.64
C GLU A 57 -18.81 23.27 32.10
N ASN A 58 -19.53 23.24 30.95
CA ASN A 58 -20.54 24.19 30.44
C ASN A 58 -20.00 25.47 29.76
N GLU A 59 -20.57 25.97 28.65
CA GLU A 59 -21.98 26.00 28.25
C GLU A 59 -22.09 26.50 26.78
N GLN A 60 -23.00 25.93 25.97
CA GLN A 60 -23.96 26.61 25.07
C GLN A 60 -24.42 25.77 23.86
N ASN A 61 -25.49 25.00 24.09
CA ASN A 61 -26.82 25.12 23.46
C ASN A 61 -26.99 25.34 21.94
N ASN A 62 -27.52 24.27 21.33
CA ASN A 62 -28.92 24.13 20.86
C ASN A 62 -29.30 24.52 19.42
N SER A 63 -29.72 23.51 18.64
CA SER A 63 -30.98 23.47 17.87
C SER A 63 -30.97 22.25 16.93
N VAL A 64 -31.97 21.38 16.75
CA VAL A 64 -33.28 21.06 17.31
C VAL A 64 -33.57 19.62 16.82
N ASN A 65 -34.06 18.75 17.70
CA ASN A 65 -34.68 17.45 17.36
C ASN A 65 -36.18 17.62 17.11
N GLU A 66 -36.80 16.62 16.46
CA GLU A 66 -38.11 15.98 16.75
C GLU A 66 -38.73 15.43 15.46
N ALA A 67 -39.48 14.34 15.39
CA ALA A 67 -39.87 13.21 16.26
C ALA A 67 -40.64 12.25 15.29
N ASP A 68 -40.79 10.94 15.51
CA ASP A 68 -41.68 10.37 16.51
C ASP A 68 -41.42 8.87 16.66
N ASN A 69 -41.24 8.45 17.92
CA ASN A 69 -41.43 7.09 18.42
C ASN A 69 -42.83 6.99 19.00
N ASN A 70 -43.45 5.80 18.96
CA ASN A 70 -44.46 5.44 19.96
C ASN A 70 -44.44 3.92 20.20
N VAL A 71 -43.71 3.47 21.22
CA VAL A 71 -44.18 2.96 22.54
C VAL A 71 -44.96 1.65 22.47
N ASN A 72 -44.34 0.63 23.08
CA ASN A 72 -44.94 -0.60 23.57
C ASN A 72 -45.19 -0.42 25.07
N ASP A 73 -46.38 -0.79 25.58
CA ASP A 73 -46.46 -1.34 26.94
C ASP A 73 -47.73 -2.17 27.24
N SER A 74 -47.47 -3.20 28.07
CA SER A 74 -48.33 -3.95 29.00
C SER A 74 -49.18 -5.17 28.55
N GLU A 75 -48.75 -6.30 29.12
CA GLU A 75 -49.53 -7.32 29.88
C GLU A 75 -50.75 -8.04 29.28
N ASN A 76 -50.72 -9.38 29.23
CA ASN A 76 -51.31 -10.28 30.25
C ASN A 76 -51.50 -11.73 29.72
N LYS A 77 -51.38 -12.70 30.63
CA LYS A 77 -51.36 -14.15 30.48
C LYS A 77 -52.68 -14.80 30.04
N ASN A 78 -52.50 -15.97 29.42
CA ASN A 78 -53.06 -17.29 29.78
C ASN A 78 -54.12 -17.96 28.87
N ASN A 79 -53.74 -19.19 28.50
CA ASN A 79 -54.53 -20.44 28.41
C ASN A 79 -55.28 -20.82 27.11
N ASN A 80 -54.61 -21.74 26.39
CA ASN A 80 -54.91 -23.19 26.35
C ASN A 80 -55.84 -23.73 25.25
N ALA A 81 -55.39 -24.91 24.75
CA ALA A 81 -56.15 -26.03 24.17
C ALA A 81 -56.74 -25.82 22.76
N ASP A 82 -56.74 -26.76 21.83
CA ASP A 82 -56.15 -28.10 21.65
C ASP A 82 -56.63 -28.54 20.24
N ASN A 83 -56.00 -29.60 19.68
CA ASN A 83 -56.59 -30.52 18.68
C ASN A 83 -56.75 -30.04 17.22
N ASP A 84 -56.54 -30.84 16.18
CA ASP A 84 -56.15 -32.25 16.01
C ASP A 84 -55.97 -32.53 14.49
N GLU A 85 -55.27 -33.63 14.21
CA GLU A 85 -54.91 -34.37 12.99
C GLU A 85 -55.72 -34.21 11.68
N GLY A 86 -55.02 -34.44 10.55
CA GLY A 86 -55.57 -35.36 9.54
C GLY A 86 -55.35 -35.09 8.05
N ASN A 87 -54.25 -35.65 7.51
CA ASN A 87 -54.14 -36.43 6.26
C ASN A 87 -54.30 -35.84 4.83
N ASN A 88 -53.31 -36.28 4.02
CA ASN A 88 -53.32 -36.78 2.63
C ASN A 88 -53.17 -35.84 1.42
N ALA A 89 -51.96 -35.91 0.85
CA ALA A 89 -51.59 -36.19 -0.55
C ALA A 89 -52.34 -35.48 -1.69
N THR A 90 -51.58 -34.79 -2.56
CA THR A 90 -51.53 -34.95 -4.04
C THR A 90 -50.49 -33.98 -4.61
N GLU A 91 -49.44 -34.49 -5.26
CA GLU A 91 -48.64 -33.79 -6.29
C GLU A 91 -49.39 -33.89 -7.65
N PRO A 92 -49.21 -33.01 -8.66
CA PRO A 92 -47.89 -32.60 -9.16
C PRO A 92 -47.76 -31.19 -9.80
N THR A 93 -46.54 -30.90 -10.29
CA THR A 93 -46.14 -29.95 -11.36
C THR A 93 -46.35 -28.44 -11.16
N ASN A 94 -45.24 -27.70 -11.04
CA ASN A 94 -44.81 -26.76 -12.08
C ASN A 94 -43.35 -26.34 -11.86
N GLU A 95 -42.54 -26.51 -12.90
CA GLU A 95 -41.21 -25.91 -13.08
C GLU A 95 -41.35 -24.38 -13.13
N GLU A 96 -40.46 -23.68 -12.43
CA GLU A 96 -39.91 -22.42 -12.97
C GLU A 96 -38.50 -22.18 -12.42
N ALA A 97 -37.60 -22.07 -13.38
CA ALA A 97 -36.18 -21.77 -13.39
C ALA A 97 -35.63 -20.92 -12.23
N ILE A 98 -34.53 -21.40 -11.66
CA ILE A 98 -33.55 -20.61 -10.91
C ILE A 98 -32.58 -20.07 -11.97
N GLU A 99 -32.55 -18.75 -12.13
CA GLU A 99 -31.56 -18.06 -12.97
C GLU A 99 -30.19 -18.13 -12.28
N GLU A 100 -29.23 -18.68 -13.02
CA GLU A 100 -27.81 -18.74 -12.70
C GLU A 100 -27.23 -17.32 -12.86
N GLU A 101 -26.63 -16.77 -11.79
CA GLU A 101 -25.75 -15.61 -11.90
C GLU A 101 -24.44 -16.06 -12.54
N GLU A 102 -24.34 -15.87 -13.85
CA GLU A 102 -23.11 -16.00 -14.61
C GLU A 102 -22.16 -14.87 -14.19
N THR A 103 -21.12 -15.26 -13.46
CA THR A 103 -20.02 -14.40 -13.04
C THR A 103 -19.23 -14.07 -14.30
N ALA A 104 -19.25 -12.80 -14.71
CA ALA A 104 -18.44 -12.32 -15.81
C ALA A 104 -16.96 -12.38 -15.39
N GLU A 105 -16.27 -13.46 -15.79
CA GLU A 105 -14.83 -13.49 -15.91
C GLU A 105 -14.46 -12.50 -17.03
N GLU A 106 -14.13 -11.27 -16.64
CA GLU A 106 -13.50 -10.30 -17.52
C GLU A 106 -12.05 -10.77 -17.73
N GLU A 107 -11.87 -11.73 -18.63
CA GLU A 107 -10.55 -12.08 -19.14
C GLU A 107 -9.95 -10.84 -19.80
N ALA A 108 -9.00 -10.22 -19.12
CA ALA A 108 -8.14 -9.21 -19.71
C ALA A 108 -7.34 -9.87 -20.85
N GLU A 109 -7.81 -9.72 -22.09
CA GLU A 109 -7.08 -10.12 -23.29
C GLU A 109 -5.73 -9.40 -23.33
N SER A 110 -4.67 -10.09 -22.89
CA SER A 110 -3.29 -9.73 -23.16
C SER A 110 -3.00 -9.93 -24.66
N ASN A 111 -3.27 -8.89 -25.44
CA ASN A 111 -2.80 -8.74 -26.82
C ASN A 111 -1.66 -7.70 -26.92
N GLY A 112 -0.98 -7.44 -25.81
CA GLY A 112 0.06 -6.43 -25.68
C GLY A 112 1.46 -6.97 -25.94
N GLU A 113 2.33 -6.14 -26.50
CA GLU A 113 3.78 -6.39 -26.65
C GLU A 113 4.51 -6.55 -25.31
N PHE A 114 3.89 -6.11 -24.22
CA PHE A 114 4.43 -6.07 -22.86
C PHE A 114 3.54 -6.84 -21.89
N GLU A 115 4.14 -7.52 -20.91
CA GLU A 115 3.44 -8.38 -19.96
C GLU A 115 3.39 -7.77 -18.56
N ASN A 116 2.23 -7.90 -17.89
CA ASN A 116 2.13 -7.66 -16.45
C ASN A 116 2.50 -8.95 -15.71
N VAL A 117 3.67 -8.98 -15.07
CA VAL A 117 4.17 -10.14 -14.31
C VAL A 117 3.22 -10.60 -13.20
N ILE A 118 2.40 -9.69 -12.66
CA ILE A 118 1.43 -9.97 -11.59
C ILE A 118 0.23 -10.74 -12.15
N ALA A 119 -0.15 -10.50 -13.41
CA ALA A 119 -1.23 -11.23 -14.08
C ALA A 119 -0.89 -12.71 -14.35
N GLY A 120 0.38 -13.10 -14.26
CA GLY A 120 0.82 -14.49 -14.38
C GLY A 120 0.74 -15.30 -13.08
N LEU A 121 0.35 -14.69 -11.97
CA LEU A 121 0.30 -15.35 -10.66
C LEU A 121 -1.02 -16.11 -10.48
N ASP A 122 -0.97 -17.24 -9.76
CA ASP A 122 -2.18 -17.95 -9.35
C ASP A 122 -2.84 -17.22 -8.16
N PRO A 123 -4.10 -16.75 -8.28
CA PRO A 123 -4.73 -15.98 -7.22
C PRO A 123 -4.88 -16.73 -5.89
N SER A 124 -5.05 -18.07 -5.94
CA SER A 124 -5.14 -18.89 -4.71
C SER A 124 -3.78 -18.99 -4.02
N GLU A 125 -2.70 -19.15 -4.79
CA GLU A 125 -1.33 -19.12 -4.25
C GLU A 125 -1.00 -17.76 -3.62
N VAL A 126 -1.41 -16.67 -4.27
CA VAL A 126 -1.26 -15.30 -3.74
C VAL A 126 -1.99 -15.15 -2.41
N GLU A 127 -3.26 -15.54 -2.33
CA GLU A 127 -4.06 -15.46 -1.11
C GLU A 127 -3.45 -16.29 0.03
N ASP A 128 -3.05 -17.54 -0.25
CA ASP A 128 -2.42 -18.43 0.73
C ASP A 128 -1.10 -17.84 1.23
N ARG A 129 -0.31 -17.24 0.34
CA ARG A 129 0.98 -16.65 0.70
C ARG A 129 0.82 -15.42 1.59
N ILE A 130 -0.11 -14.53 1.25
CA ILE A 130 -0.44 -13.35 2.06
C ILE A 130 -0.89 -13.77 3.46
N LYS A 131 -1.82 -14.74 3.56
CA LYS A 131 -2.30 -15.25 4.86
C LYS A 131 -1.18 -15.88 5.68
N SER A 132 -0.37 -16.73 5.06
CA SER A 132 0.76 -17.38 5.73
C SER A 132 1.78 -16.37 6.25
N GLN A 133 2.13 -15.33 5.47
CA GLN A 133 3.07 -14.31 5.91
C GLN A 133 2.51 -13.44 7.04
N ALA A 134 1.21 -13.13 6.99
CA ALA A 134 0.55 -12.40 8.07
C ALA A 134 0.56 -13.21 9.37
N GLU A 135 0.21 -14.50 9.32
CA GLU A 135 0.27 -15.41 10.47
C GLU A 135 1.70 -15.53 11.03
N ASP A 136 2.70 -15.75 10.16
CA ASP A 136 4.09 -15.91 10.56
C ASP A 136 4.68 -14.64 11.23
N ASN A 137 4.33 -13.45 10.73
CA ASN A 137 4.86 -12.19 11.23
C ASN A 137 4.11 -11.67 12.47
N TRP A 138 2.85 -12.07 12.64
CA TRP A 138 1.94 -11.54 13.65
C TRP A 138 1.21 -12.68 14.39
N ASP A 139 1.96 -13.68 14.84
CA ASP A 139 1.41 -14.85 15.53
C ASP A 139 0.56 -14.45 16.74
N GLY A 140 -0.70 -14.89 16.74
CA GLY A 140 -1.69 -14.59 17.76
C GLY A 140 -2.24 -13.15 17.78
N ASP A 141 -1.70 -12.24 16.96
CA ASP A 141 -2.23 -10.88 16.77
C ASP A 141 -3.15 -10.85 15.54
N TYR A 142 -4.36 -11.40 15.71
CA TYR A 142 -5.33 -11.53 14.62
C TYR A 142 -5.81 -10.17 14.07
N GLU A 143 -5.78 -9.10 14.87
CA GLU A 143 -6.12 -7.76 14.39
C GLU A 143 -5.08 -7.29 13.38
N MET A 144 -3.79 -7.47 13.71
CA MET A 144 -2.71 -7.15 12.78
C MET A 144 -2.67 -8.07 11.57
N GLN A 145 -2.99 -9.36 11.72
CA GLN A 145 -3.11 -10.27 10.59
C GLN A 145 -4.16 -9.79 9.58
N VAL A 146 -5.36 -9.44 10.05
CA VAL A 146 -6.44 -8.91 9.19
C VAL A 146 -6.00 -7.63 8.49
N PHE A 147 -5.33 -6.72 9.21
CA PHE A 147 -4.81 -5.48 8.64
C PHE A 147 -3.81 -5.75 7.51
N VAL A 148 -2.80 -6.57 7.74
CA VAL A 148 -1.78 -6.90 6.73
C VAL A 148 -2.38 -7.63 5.53
N ILE A 149 -3.26 -8.61 5.77
CA ILE A 149 -3.95 -9.31 4.68
C ILE A 149 -4.72 -8.32 3.82
N SER A 150 -5.48 -7.41 4.44
CA SER A 150 -6.25 -6.39 3.72
C SER A 150 -5.36 -5.50 2.85
N ASN A 151 -4.25 -5.00 3.40
CA ASN A 151 -3.36 -4.11 2.65
C ASN A 151 -2.68 -4.84 1.50
N GLN A 152 -2.14 -6.03 1.74
CA GLN A 152 -1.43 -6.82 0.73
C GLN A 152 -2.36 -7.28 -0.40
N THR A 153 -3.60 -7.65 -0.08
CA THR A 153 -4.61 -7.98 -1.10
C THR A 153 -5.02 -6.74 -1.92
N SER A 154 -5.11 -5.56 -1.29
CA SER A 154 -5.36 -4.31 -2.01
C SER A 154 -4.22 -3.97 -2.97
N ALA A 155 -2.98 -4.01 -2.50
CA ALA A 155 -1.80 -3.73 -3.32
C ALA A 155 -1.66 -4.72 -4.49
N TYR A 156 -1.93 -6.01 -4.26
CA TYR A 156 -1.99 -7.02 -5.32
C TYR A 156 -3.04 -6.66 -6.39
N SER A 157 -4.23 -6.23 -5.96
CA SER A 157 -5.32 -5.86 -6.88
C SER A 157 -4.97 -4.63 -7.71
N ASP A 158 -4.34 -3.62 -7.10
CA ASP A 158 -3.87 -2.41 -7.79
C ASP A 158 -2.80 -2.75 -8.84
N LEU A 159 -1.81 -3.57 -8.44
CA LEU A 159 -0.73 -4.03 -9.32
C LEU A 159 -1.25 -4.90 -10.48
N LEU A 160 -2.25 -5.74 -10.23
CA LEU A 160 -2.90 -6.56 -11.26
C LEU A 160 -3.62 -5.68 -12.30
N ALA A 161 -4.21 -4.57 -11.87
CA ALA A 161 -4.93 -3.63 -12.72
C ALA A 161 -4.02 -2.63 -13.48
N LEU A 162 -2.70 -2.66 -13.26
CA LEU A 162 -1.77 -1.76 -13.94
C LEU A 162 -1.78 -1.97 -15.46
N ASN A 163 -1.92 -0.87 -16.20
CA ASN A 163 -1.75 -0.85 -17.65
C ASN A 163 -0.27 -0.78 -18.03
N ILE A 164 0.28 -1.90 -18.51
CA ILE A 164 1.65 -2.04 -18.97
C ILE A 164 1.71 -1.78 -20.48
N ASP A 165 1.99 -0.54 -20.85
CA ASP A 165 1.99 -0.03 -22.24
C ASP A 165 3.38 0.36 -22.75
N SER A 166 4.44 0.04 -22.02
CA SER A 166 5.82 0.32 -22.39
C SER A 166 6.81 -0.66 -21.74
N GLU A 167 7.97 -0.84 -22.39
CA GLU A 167 9.11 -1.63 -21.88
C GLU A 167 9.61 -1.12 -20.53
N VAL A 168 9.56 0.20 -20.29
CA VAL A 168 9.96 0.81 -19.02
C VAL A 168 9.06 0.34 -17.88
N LYS A 169 7.74 0.41 -18.04
CA LYS A 169 6.79 -0.05 -17.02
C LYS A 169 6.95 -1.54 -16.75
N GLU A 170 7.09 -2.35 -17.81
CA GLU A 170 7.31 -3.79 -17.67
C GLU A 170 8.61 -4.08 -16.92
N THR A 171 9.71 -3.41 -17.27
CA THR A 171 11.02 -3.59 -16.63
C THR A 171 10.98 -3.20 -15.15
N VAL A 172 10.40 -2.04 -14.82
CA VAL A 172 10.28 -1.56 -13.44
C VAL A 172 9.45 -2.52 -12.61
N LEU A 173 8.29 -2.95 -13.12
CA LEU A 173 7.42 -3.89 -12.39
C LEU A 173 8.10 -5.25 -12.20
N ASN A 174 8.79 -5.76 -13.23
CA ASN A 174 9.56 -6.99 -13.15
C ASN A 174 10.68 -6.92 -12.10
N ASN A 175 11.41 -5.80 -12.06
CA ASN A 175 12.47 -5.60 -11.08
C ASN A 175 11.92 -5.48 -9.65
N ALA A 176 10.84 -4.72 -9.46
CA ALA A 176 10.17 -4.59 -8.18
C ALA A 176 9.67 -5.96 -7.67
N PHE A 177 8.97 -6.72 -8.52
CA PHE A 177 8.49 -8.06 -8.19
C PHE A 177 9.63 -9.05 -7.93
N LYS A 178 10.73 -8.96 -8.67
CA LYS A 178 11.89 -9.82 -8.44
C LYS A 178 12.54 -9.59 -7.07
N ASP A 179 12.58 -8.35 -6.60
CA ASP A 179 13.23 -7.99 -5.34
C ASP A 179 12.33 -8.20 -4.12
N TRP A 180 11.01 -8.05 -4.26
CA TRP A 180 10.03 -8.09 -3.16
C TRP A 180 9.04 -9.26 -3.22
N THR A 181 8.84 -9.84 -4.40
CA THR A 181 7.99 -11.01 -4.67
C THR A 181 6.56 -10.81 -4.15
N PHE A 182 6.17 -11.52 -3.08
CA PHE A 182 4.80 -11.51 -2.53
C PHE A 182 4.56 -10.40 -1.49
N ASP A 183 5.53 -9.50 -1.28
CA ASP A 183 5.28 -8.26 -0.53
C ASP A 183 4.76 -7.20 -1.51
N PHE A 184 3.47 -7.26 -1.84
CA PHE A 184 2.85 -6.44 -2.87
C PHE A 184 2.83 -4.95 -2.51
N GLU A 185 2.70 -4.60 -1.22
CA GLU A 185 2.86 -3.21 -0.79
C GLU A 185 4.26 -2.68 -1.17
N MET A 186 5.30 -3.49 -0.97
CA MET A 186 6.65 -3.10 -1.38
C MET A 186 6.88 -3.12 -2.89
N VAL A 187 6.27 -4.06 -3.62
CA VAL A 187 6.31 -4.06 -5.09
C VAL A 187 5.68 -2.78 -5.64
N GLN A 188 4.50 -2.41 -5.15
CA GLN A 188 3.80 -1.19 -5.53
C GLN A 188 4.61 0.05 -5.18
N PHE A 189 5.10 0.14 -3.95
CA PHE A 189 5.94 1.26 -3.51
C PHE A 189 7.16 1.47 -4.40
N VAL A 190 7.92 0.40 -4.69
CA VAL A 190 9.10 0.51 -5.56
C VAL A 190 8.72 0.85 -6.99
N TYR A 191 7.65 0.25 -7.53
CA TYR A 191 7.17 0.56 -8.87
C TYR A 191 6.83 2.06 -9.00
N ASP A 192 6.03 2.59 -8.08
CA ASP A 192 5.58 3.99 -8.11
C ASP A 192 6.77 4.96 -8.00
N ASN A 193 7.69 4.69 -7.08
CA ASN A 193 8.90 5.47 -6.89
C ASN A 193 9.80 5.49 -8.14
N GLN A 194 10.03 4.33 -8.74
CA GLN A 194 10.85 4.21 -9.95
C GLN A 194 10.19 4.90 -11.14
N MET A 195 8.86 4.84 -11.26
CA MET A 195 8.12 5.54 -12.30
C MET A 195 8.13 7.06 -12.10
N GLN A 196 8.04 7.54 -10.85
CA GLN A 196 8.19 8.96 -10.55
C GLN A 196 9.59 9.46 -10.93
N ALA A 197 10.65 8.73 -10.55
CA ALA A 197 12.02 9.10 -10.92
C ALA A 197 12.23 9.06 -12.44
N TYR A 198 11.61 8.10 -13.14
CA TYR A 198 11.62 8.06 -14.60
C TYR A 198 10.95 9.30 -15.21
N ASP A 199 9.78 9.69 -14.72
CA ASP A 199 9.07 10.89 -15.18
C ASP A 199 9.89 12.16 -14.93
N ASP A 200 10.55 12.27 -13.78
CA ASP A 200 11.45 13.38 -13.45
C ASP A 200 12.64 13.44 -14.41
N ILE A 201 13.24 12.29 -14.76
CA ILE A 201 14.31 12.21 -15.76
C ILE A 201 13.83 12.67 -17.14
N GLN A 202 12.62 12.26 -17.56
CA GLN A 202 12.05 12.69 -18.85
C GLN A 202 11.79 14.20 -18.91
N ALA A 203 11.57 14.84 -17.75
CA ALA A 203 11.32 16.27 -17.64
C ALA A 203 12.60 17.12 -17.55
N LEU A 204 13.80 16.51 -17.48
CA LEU A 204 15.06 17.24 -17.36
C LEU A 204 15.36 18.13 -18.58
N GLU A 205 15.78 19.37 -18.32
CA GLU A 205 16.27 20.30 -19.34
C GLU A 205 17.75 20.07 -19.63
N LEU A 206 18.04 19.30 -20.69
CA LEU A 206 19.40 18.98 -21.16
C LEU A 206 19.88 20.01 -22.19
N ASP A 207 19.99 21.27 -21.78
CA ASP A 207 20.35 22.41 -22.66
C ASP A 207 21.86 22.54 -22.95
N THR A 208 22.68 21.66 -22.36
CA THR A 208 24.14 21.64 -22.55
C THR A 208 24.66 20.21 -22.70
N GLU A 209 25.73 20.07 -23.49
CA GLU A 209 26.45 18.79 -23.68
C GLU A 209 26.95 18.19 -22.35
N VAL A 210 27.25 19.03 -21.35
CA VAL A 210 27.66 18.56 -20.01
C VAL A 210 26.51 17.87 -19.28
N LYS A 211 25.29 18.45 -19.30
CA LYS A 211 24.12 17.81 -18.68
C LYS A 211 23.77 16.50 -19.37
N GLU A 212 23.82 16.47 -20.71
CA GLU A 212 23.62 15.25 -21.49
C GLU A 212 24.61 14.15 -21.09
N GLN A 213 25.91 14.49 -21.01
CA GLN A 213 26.95 13.53 -20.63
C GLN A 213 26.77 13.02 -19.20
N ILE A 214 26.44 13.90 -18.24
CA ILE A 214 26.21 13.49 -16.84
C ILE A 214 25.04 12.49 -16.76
N LEU A 215 23.96 12.74 -17.49
CA LEU A 215 22.81 11.83 -17.52
C LEU A 215 23.17 10.50 -18.20
N GLU A 216 23.88 10.54 -19.32
CA GLU A 216 24.37 9.34 -20.01
C GLU A 216 25.26 8.49 -19.09
N ASP A 217 26.19 9.12 -18.38
CA ASP A 217 27.08 8.44 -17.43
C ASP A 217 26.29 7.81 -16.27
N ALA A 218 25.28 8.52 -15.74
CA ALA A 218 24.39 7.98 -14.72
C ALA A 218 23.61 6.74 -15.21
N PHE A 219 23.07 6.78 -16.44
CA PHE A 219 22.43 5.61 -17.06
C PHE A 219 23.40 4.45 -17.30
N ASN A 220 24.64 4.73 -17.69
CA ASN A 220 25.66 3.69 -17.90
C ASN A 220 26.01 2.95 -16.59
N ASP A 221 26.01 3.66 -15.47
CA ASP A 221 26.35 3.09 -14.16
C ASP A 221 25.16 2.38 -13.50
N TRP A 222 23.94 2.90 -13.65
CA TRP A 222 22.76 2.47 -12.88
C TRP A 222 21.64 1.83 -13.70
N GLY A 223 21.63 1.99 -15.02
CA GLY A 223 20.69 1.34 -15.91
C GLY A 223 19.24 1.74 -15.65
N ASP A 224 18.42 0.76 -15.27
CA ASP A 224 16.99 0.87 -15.00
C ASP A 224 16.65 1.24 -13.54
N ASP A 225 17.68 1.45 -12.70
CA ASP A 225 17.55 2.00 -11.34
C ASP A 225 17.38 3.53 -11.42
N PHE A 226 16.23 3.99 -11.95
CA PHE A 226 15.94 5.40 -12.22
C PHE A 226 16.09 6.34 -11.01
N GLU A 227 15.73 5.91 -9.79
CA GLU A 227 16.02 6.69 -8.59
C GLU A 227 17.53 6.96 -8.46
N MET A 228 18.36 5.95 -8.69
CA MET A 228 19.81 6.11 -8.64
C MET A 228 20.36 6.92 -9.82
N VAL A 229 19.78 6.78 -11.02
CA VAL A 229 20.14 7.61 -12.18
C VAL A 229 19.89 9.08 -11.88
N LEU A 230 18.69 9.42 -11.41
CA LEU A 230 18.32 10.79 -11.05
C LEU A 230 19.22 11.34 -9.94
N TYR A 231 19.40 10.57 -8.86
CA TYR A 231 20.28 10.95 -7.76
C TYR A 231 21.71 11.26 -8.23
N VAL A 232 22.31 10.40 -9.08
CA VAL A 232 23.68 10.65 -9.56
C VAL A 232 23.73 11.85 -10.50
N TYR A 233 22.73 12.01 -11.38
CA TYR A 233 22.64 13.17 -12.26
C TYR A 233 22.64 14.48 -11.45
N GLU A 234 21.77 14.60 -10.45
CA GLU A 234 21.64 15.80 -9.62
C GLU A 234 22.95 16.14 -8.89
N ASN A 235 23.57 15.15 -8.24
CA ASN A 235 24.81 15.38 -7.49
C ASN A 235 26.00 15.75 -8.39
N GLN A 236 26.11 15.14 -9.58
CA GLN A 236 27.19 15.47 -10.51
C GLN A 236 26.99 16.84 -11.15
N LEU A 237 25.74 17.21 -11.45
CA LEU A 237 25.42 18.54 -11.97
C LEU A 237 25.72 19.63 -10.93
N GLU A 238 25.31 19.43 -9.67
CA GLU A 238 25.63 20.35 -8.57
C GLU A 238 27.14 20.53 -8.44
N ALA A 239 27.92 19.44 -8.40
CA ALA A 239 29.37 19.52 -8.31
C ALA A 239 30.03 20.22 -9.51
N TYR A 240 29.50 20.03 -10.72
CA TYR A 240 29.97 20.73 -11.92
C TYR A 240 29.71 22.23 -11.83
N GLU A 241 28.52 22.63 -11.37
CA GLU A 241 28.16 24.04 -11.18
C GLU A 241 29.03 24.69 -10.10
N GLU A 242 29.33 24.00 -9.01
CA GLU A 242 30.23 24.49 -7.95
C GLU A 242 31.65 24.77 -8.44
N ILE A 243 32.19 23.96 -9.35
CA ILE A 243 33.56 24.13 -9.87
C ILE A 243 33.64 25.29 -10.89
N ASN A 244 32.54 25.59 -11.57
CA ASN A 244 32.50 26.59 -12.64
C ASN A 244 31.88 27.94 -12.24
N ASN A 245 31.38 28.04 -11.01
CA ASN A 245 30.96 29.29 -10.36
C ASN A 245 32.13 30.01 -9.66
#